data_AF-A0A5P0ZJB3-F1
#
_entry.id   AF-A0A5P0ZJB3-F1
#
_cell.length_a   1.000
_cell.length_b   1.000
_cell.length_c   1.000
_cell.angle_alpha   90.00
_cell.angle_beta   90.00
_cell.angle_gamma   90.00
#
_symmetry.space_group_name_H-M   'P 1'
#
loop_
_entity.id
_entity.type
_entity.pdbx_description
1 polymer ?
#
loop_
_entity_poly.entity_id
_entity_poly.type
_entity_poly.pdbx_seq_one_letter_code
_entity_poly.pdbx_strand_id
1 'polypeptide(L)'
;MKFIGDFSVIFISILLPLFLIVFVFGFPRIVILAMTALYLFVFYKMVKRYAITKFMVWNGYCYWYVKRLISEDDYQETVYLLGNTDHRRLQRILSLQEYKTLLSVLPKDEQSIRLKEYYRYNESPILMIHKKIGSA
;
A
#
# COMPACT_ATOMS: atom_id res chain seq x y z
N MET A 1 7.38 -6.97 -0.30
CA MET A 1 7.10 -5.87 -1.24
C MET A 1 6.62 -6.44 -2.57
N LYS A 2 5.55 -7.25 -2.61
CA LYS A 2 5.10 -7.87 -3.88
C LYS A 2 4.14 -6.95 -4.64
N PHE A 3 3.00 -6.59 -4.06
CA PHE A 3 1.92 -5.93 -4.81
C PHE A 3 2.20 -4.57 -5.47
N ILE A 4 2.83 -3.63 -4.77
CA ILE A 4 3.18 -2.31 -5.37
C ILE A 4 4.26 -2.47 -6.44
N GLY A 5 5.19 -3.41 -6.23
CA GLY A 5 6.18 -3.80 -7.22
C GLY A 5 5.51 -4.38 -8.46
N ASP A 6 4.63 -5.35 -8.28
CA ASP A 6 3.93 -6.06 -9.36
C ASP A 6 3.07 -5.09 -10.20
N PHE A 7 2.35 -4.14 -9.58
CA PHE A 7 1.55 -3.16 -10.30
C PHE A 7 2.43 -2.15 -11.06
N SER A 8 3.51 -1.67 -10.45
CA SER A 8 4.48 -0.78 -11.12
C SER A 8 5.20 -1.47 -12.28
N VAL A 9 5.52 -2.76 -12.13
CA VAL A 9 6.10 -3.60 -13.18
C VAL A 9 5.11 -3.76 -14.33
N ILE A 10 3.84 -4.08 -14.06
CA ILE A 10 2.81 -4.18 -15.11
C ILE A 10 2.67 -2.87 -15.89
N PHE A 11 2.67 -1.72 -15.21
CA PHE A 11 2.57 -0.43 -15.88
C PHE A 11 3.78 -0.08 -16.73
N ILE A 12 4.99 -0.33 -16.22
CA ILE A 12 6.23 -0.08 -16.97
C ILE A 12 6.41 -1.09 -18.11
N SER A 13 6.07 -2.36 -17.90
CA SER A 13 6.30 -3.45 -18.86
C SER A 13 5.23 -3.55 -19.94
N ILE A 14 4.01 -3.06 -19.69
CA ILE A 14 2.89 -3.18 -20.66
C ILE A 14 2.45 -1.80 -21.13
N LEU A 15 2.15 -0.87 -20.22
CA LEU A 15 1.54 0.40 -20.58
C LEU A 15 2.53 1.36 -21.28
N LEU A 16 3.79 1.40 -20.82
CA LEU A 16 4.85 2.24 -21.39
C LEU A 16 5.20 1.85 -22.85
N PRO A 17 5.51 0.57 -23.18
CA PRO A 17 5.81 0.20 -24.57
C PRO A 17 4.60 0.36 -25.48
N LEU A 18 3.39 0.07 -25.01
CA LEU A 18 2.17 0.26 -25.79
C LEU A 18 1.92 1.74 -26.10
N PHE A 19 2.19 2.63 -25.13
CA PHE A 19 2.15 4.08 -25.34
C PHE A 19 3.19 4.54 -26.37
N LEU A 20 4.43 4.03 -26.29
CA LEU A 20 5.48 4.35 -27.26
C LEU A 20 5.12 3.89 -28.68
N ILE A 21 4.57 2.68 -28.84
CA ILE A 21 4.12 2.15 -30.14
C ILE A 21 3.05 3.06 -30.74
N VAL A 22 2.04 3.46 -29.97
CA VAL A 22 0.97 4.36 -30.45
C VAL A 22 1.53 5.71 -30.90
N PHE A 23 2.58 6.21 -30.24
CA PHE A 23 3.22 7.48 -30.60
C PHE A 23 4.09 7.38 -31.86
N VAL A 24 4.77 6.24 -32.07
CA VAL A 24 5.68 6.02 -33.20
C VAL A 24 4.92 5.71 -34.50
N PHE A 25 3.81 4.98 -34.44
CA PHE A 25 3.09 4.50 -35.62
C PHE A 25 2.11 5.53 -36.25
N GLY A 26 2.15 6.79 -35.81
CA GLY A 26 1.39 7.87 -36.47
C GLY A 26 -0.13 7.71 -36.36
N PHE A 27 -0.63 7.20 -35.23
CA PHE A 27 -2.07 7.08 -34.98
C PHE A 27 -2.79 8.44 -35.04
N PRO A 28 -4.11 8.45 -35.32
CA PRO A 28 -4.91 9.68 -35.33
C PRO A 28 -4.76 10.44 -34.01
N ARG A 29 -4.64 11.78 -34.07
CA ARG A 29 -4.41 12.64 -32.88
C ARG A 29 -5.42 12.42 -31.75
N ILE A 30 -6.67 12.07 -32.10
CA ILE A 30 -7.74 11.76 -31.13
C ILE A 30 -7.41 10.50 -30.32
N VAL A 31 -6.86 9.47 -30.97
CA VAL A 31 -6.46 8.21 -30.32
C VAL A 31 -5.27 8.46 -29.40
N ILE A 32 -4.30 9.26 -29.85
CA ILE A 32 -3.14 9.64 -29.04
C ILE A 32 -3.61 10.39 -27.78
N LEU A 33 -4.47 11.40 -27.93
CA LEU A 33 -5.01 12.16 -26.80
C LEU A 33 -5.77 11.27 -25.80
N ALA A 34 -6.62 10.36 -26.29
CA ALA A 34 -7.35 9.42 -25.44
C ALA A 34 -6.40 8.49 -24.67
N MET A 35 -5.39 7.95 -25.34
CA MET A 35 -4.38 7.09 -24.71
C MET A 35 -3.50 7.84 -23.70
N THR A 36 -3.11 9.08 -24.00
CA THR A 36 -2.37 9.94 -23.06
C THR A 36 -3.22 10.25 -21.83
N ALA A 37 -4.51 10.58 -22.00
CA ALA A 37 -5.41 10.82 -20.89
C ALA A 37 -5.58 9.58 -20.01
N LEU A 38 -5.75 8.39 -20.62
CA LEU A 38 -5.82 7.12 -19.91
C LEU A 38 -4.52 6.83 -19.14
N TYR A 39 -3.36 7.04 -19.79
CA TYR A 39 -2.06 6.85 -19.17
C TYR A 39 -1.88 7.75 -17.95
N LEU A 40 -2.17 9.06 -18.09
CA LEU A 40 -2.09 10.03 -16.99
C LEU A 40 -3.05 9.68 -15.85
N PHE A 41 -4.25 9.22 -16.17
CA PHE A 41 -5.23 8.80 -15.16
C PHE A 41 -4.74 7.59 -14.35
N VAL A 42 -4.22 6.56 -15.02
CA VAL A 42 -3.67 5.36 -14.35
C VAL A 42 -2.43 5.73 -13.54
N PHE A 43 -1.54 6.57 -14.10
CA PHE A 43 -0.35 7.05 -13.41
C PHE A 43 -0.72 7.84 -12.16
N TYR A 44 -1.68 8.76 -12.26
CA TYR A 44 -2.18 9.53 -11.12
C TYR A 44 -2.70 8.61 -10.02
N LYS A 45 -3.54 7.61 -10.36
CA LYS A 45 -4.05 6.63 -9.38
C LYS A 45 -2.92 5.88 -8.69
N MET A 46 -1.90 5.47 -9.42
CA MET A 46 -0.72 4.80 -8.87
C MET A 46 0.05 5.68 -7.89
N VAL A 47 0.38 6.90 -8.31
CA VAL A 47 1.13 7.86 -7.47
C VAL A 47 0.33 8.20 -6.22
N LYS A 48 -0.98 8.47 -6.36
CA LYS A 48 -1.88 8.73 -5.24
C LYS A 48 -1.84 7.60 -4.21
N ARG A 49 -2.04 6.35 -4.64
CA ARG A 49 -2.02 5.19 -3.75
C ARG A 49 -0.68 5.00 -3.07
N TYR A 50 0.40 5.07 -3.82
CA TYR A 50 1.75 4.97 -3.27
C TYR A 50 2.02 6.03 -2.21
N ALA A 51 1.67 7.29 -2.50
CA ALA A 51 1.83 8.40 -1.59
C ALA A 51 1.02 8.19 -0.29
N ILE A 52 -0.25 7.79 -0.40
CA ILE A 52 -1.11 7.53 0.76
C ILE A 52 -0.55 6.39 1.61
N THR A 53 -0.19 5.25 1.00
CA THR A 53 0.39 4.11 1.74
C THR A 53 1.68 4.52 2.46
N LYS A 54 2.57 5.24 1.79
CA LYS A 54 3.84 5.66 2.40
C LYS A 54 3.65 6.69 3.51
N PHE A 55 2.74 7.65 3.31
CA PHE A 55 2.44 8.64 4.34
C PHE A 55 1.79 8.00 5.56
N MET A 56 0.87 7.05 5.35
CA MET A 56 0.18 6.32 6.42
C MET A 56 1.15 5.50 7.30
N VAL A 57 2.25 5.02 6.72
CA VAL A 57 3.23 4.15 7.39
C VAL A 57 4.47 4.91 7.87
N TRP A 58 4.61 6.20 7.51
CA TRP A 58 5.78 7.02 7.84
C TRP A 58 5.90 7.27 9.35
N ASN A 59 4.79 7.63 10.00
CA ASN A 59 4.74 7.94 11.44
C ASN A 59 3.33 7.63 11.99
N GLY A 60 3.22 7.35 13.29
CA GLY A 60 1.95 7.09 13.96
C GLY A 60 0.96 8.22 13.91
N TYR A 61 1.43 9.46 14.01
CA TYR A 61 0.56 10.63 13.83
C TYR A 61 0.03 10.74 12.41
N CYS A 62 0.85 10.39 11.40
CA CYS A 62 0.46 10.42 10.00
C CYS A 62 -0.63 9.39 9.68
N TYR A 63 -0.62 8.22 10.34
CA TYR A 63 -1.66 7.20 10.18
C TYR A 63 -3.06 7.78 10.46
N TRP A 64 -3.25 8.37 11.65
CA TRP A 64 -4.53 8.91 12.08
C TRP A 64 -4.98 10.09 11.22
N TYR A 65 -4.04 10.94 10.86
CA TYR A 65 -4.30 12.09 10.00
C TYR A 65 -4.76 11.66 8.60
N VAL A 66 -4.07 10.70 7.99
CA VAL A 66 -4.44 10.16 6.68
C VAL A 66 -5.78 9.46 6.75
N LYS A 67 -6.00 8.59 7.74
CA LYS A 67 -7.27 7.89 7.93
C LYS A 67 -8.46 8.86 7.98
N ARG A 68 -8.29 10.04 8.58
CA ARG A 68 -9.34 11.05 8.68
C ARG A 68 -9.57 11.84 7.38
N LEU A 69 -8.56 11.95 6.53
CA LEU A 69 -8.59 12.77 5.32
C LEU A 69 -9.03 12.02 4.07
N ILE A 70 -8.79 10.71 4.00
CA ILE A 70 -9.11 9.92 2.81
C ILE A 70 -10.53 9.33 2.92
N SER A 71 -11.13 9.01 1.78
CA SER A 71 -12.41 8.31 1.76
C SER A 71 -12.26 6.89 2.30
N GLU A 72 -13.37 6.30 2.74
CA GLU A 72 -13.36 4.90 3.21
C GLU A 72 -12.84 3.99 2.10
N ASP A 73 -13.29 4.14 0.86
CA ASP A 73 -12.83 3.34 -0.29
C ASP A 73 -11.31 3.45 -0.52
N ASP A 74 -10.76 4.68 -0.49
CA ASP A 74 -9.32 4.90 -0.62
C ASP A 74 -8.56 4.25 0.57
N TYR A 75 -9.14 4.27 1.77
CA TYR A 75 -8.58 3.62 2.95
C TYR A 75 -8.58 2.09 2.82
N GLN A 76 -9.70 1.48 2.41
CA GLN A 76 -9.79 0.03 2.24
C GLN A 76 -8.77 -0.46 1.22
N GLU A 77 -8.68 0.23 0.09
CA GLU A 77 -7.75 -0.08 -0.97
C GLU A 77 -6.30 0.10 -0.53
N THR A 78 -6.01 1.16 0.21
CA THR A 78 -4.67 1.38 0.78
C THR A 78 -4.29 0.26 1.74
N VAL A 79 -5.21 -0.17 2.61
CA VAL A 79 -4.96 -1.25 3.58
C VAL A 79 -4.72 -2.58 2.88
N TYR A 80 -5.49 -2.87 1.81
CA TYR A 80 -5.28 -4.05 0.98
C TYR A 80 -3.91 -4.08 0.29
N LEU A 81 -3.43 -2.91 -0.14
CA LEU A 81 -2.14 -2.77 -0.82
C LEU A 81 -0.93 -2.77 0.11
N LEU A 82 -1.12 -2.81 1.43
CA LEU A 82 -0.01 -2.82 2.39
C LEU A 82 0.85 -4.09 2.25
N GLY A 83 2.16 -3.88 2.05
CA GLY A 83 3.12 -4.96 2.10
C GLY A 83 3.40 -5.44 3.53
N ASN A 84 3.98 -6.63 3.70
CA ASN A 84 4.32 -7.17 5.02
C ASN A 84 5.25 -6.23 5.82
N THR A 85 6.17 -5.52 5.13
CA THR A 85 7.04 -4.52 5.76
C THR A 85 6.28 -3.33 6.30
N ASP A 86 5.24 -2.90 5.59
CA ASP A 86 4.41 -1.77 5.98
C ASP A 86 3.49 -2.16 7.15
N HIS A 87 2.91 -3.36 7.10
CA HIS A 87 2.22 -3.96 8.24
C HIS A 87 3.12 -4.03 9.47
N ARG A 88 4.36 -4.50 9.36
CA ARG A 88 5.31 -4.54 10.50
C ARG A 88 5.65 -3.16 11.06
N ARG A 89 5.68 -2.12 10.22
CA ARG A 89 5.85 -0.74 10.68
C ARG A 89 4.60 -0.28 11.43
N LEU A 90 3.41 -0.51 10.88
CA LEU A 90 2.14 -0.20 11.54
C LEU A 90 1.97 -0.94 12.86
N GLN A 91 2.43 -2.19 12.98
CA GLN A 91 2.41 -2.96 14.23
C GLN A 91 3.30 -2.37 15.34
N ARG A 92 4.38 -1.66 14.98
CA ARG A 92 5.22 -0.95 15.96
C ARG A 92 4.63 0.38 16.39
N ILE A 93 3.73 0.92 15.59
CA ILE A 93 3.16 2.25 15.73
C ILE A 93 1.80 2.20 16.42
N LEU A 94 0.96 1.25 16.03
CA LEU A 94 -0.41 1.07 16.51
C LEU A 94 -0.46 0.07 17.66
N SER A 95 -1.42 0.27 18.57
CA SER A 95 -1.79 -0.76 19.54
C SER A 95 -2.41 -1.98 18.85
N LEU A 96 -2.43 -3.12 19.55
CA LEU A 96 -3.03 -4.36 19.03
C LEU A 96 -4.50 -4.18 18.64
N GLN A 97 -5.26 -3.38 19.40
CA GLN A 97 -6.68 -3.17 19.14
C GLN A 97 -6.88 -2.32 17.89
N GLU A 98 -6.09 -1.26 17.72
CA GLU A 98 -6.13 -0.41 16.52
C GLU A 98 -5.68 -1.17 15.28
N TYR A 99 -4.66 -2.01 15.41
CA TYR A 99 -4.21 -2.88 14.31
C TYR A 99 -5.29 -3.89 13.92
N LYS A 100 -6.08 -4.42 14.87
CA LYS A 100 -7.24 -5.27 14.58
C LYS A 100 -8.34 -4.50 13.84
N THR A 101 -8.60 -3.24 14.21
CA THR A 101 -9.53 -2.36 13.49
C THR A 101 -9.03 -2.01 12.09
N LEU A 102 -7.72 -1.93 11.88
CA LEU A 102 -7.16 -1.80 10.54
C LEU A 102 -7.43 -3.07 9.71
N LEU A 103 -7.20 -4.25 10.29
CA LEU A 103 -7.40 -5.52 9.60
C LEU A 103 -8.87 -5.90 9.39
N SER A 104 -9.83 -5.29 10.08
CA SER A 104 -11.25 -5.60 9.88
C SER A 104 -11.79 -5.17 8.52
N VAL A 105 -11.04 -4.32 7.82
CA VAL A 105 -11.36 -3.90 6.46
C VAL A 105 -10.93 -4.93 5.42
N LEU A 106 -10.05 -5.87 5.80
CA LEU A 106 -9.61 -6.94 4.93
C LEU A 106 -10.60 -8.12 4.97
N PRO A 107 -10.62 -8.96 3.92
CA PRO A 107 -11.32 -10.24 3.96
C PRO A 107 -10.85 -11.09 5.14
N LYS A 108 -11.76 -11.90 5.71
CA LYS A 108 -11.49 -12.72 6.91
C LYS A 108 -10.28 -13.65 6.75
N ASP A 109 -10.10 -14.19 5.54
CA ASP A 109 -8.98 -15.09 5.23
C ASP A 109 -7.64 -14.37 5.36
N GLU A 110 -7.54 -13.16 4.78
CA GLU A 110 -6.33 -12.34 4.82
C GLU A 110 -6.07 -11.78 6.23
N GLN A 111 -7.14 -11.35 6.91
CA GLN A 111 -7.08 -10.93 8.31
C GLN A 111 -6.45 -12.01 9.18
N SER A 112 -6.86 -13.27 9.04
CA SER A 112 -6.35 -14.39 9.84
C SER A 112 -4.85 -14.63 9.61
N ILE A 113 -4.40 -14.54 8.36
CA ILE A 113 -2.99 -14.69 7.97
C ILE A 113 -2.15 -13.58 8.62
N ARG A 114 -2.61 -12.33 8.51
CA ARG A 114 -1.91 -11.15 9.07
C ARG A 114 -1.86 -11.17 10.59
N LEU A 115 -2.92 -11.66 11.25
CA LEU A 115 -2.95 -11.82 12.70
C LEU A 115 -1.96 -12.90 13.15
N LYS A 116 -1.91 -14.04 12.44
CA LYS A 116 -0.95 -15.11 12.73
C LYS A 116 0.50 -14.64 12.56
N GLU A 117 0.78 -13.84 11.52
CA GLU A 117 2.10 -13.20 11.35
C GLU A 117 2.44 -12.24 12.49
N TYR A 118 1.47 -11.45 12.98
CA TYR A 118 1.65 -10.55 14.12
C TYR A 118 2.10 -11.30 15.38
N TYR A 119 1.36 -12.35 15.77
CA TYR A 119 1.70 -13.13 16.96
C TYR A 119 3.07 -13.80 16.81
N ARG A 120 3.35 -14.41 15.66
CA ARG A 120 4.64 -15.04 15.38
C ARG A 120 5.82 -14.08 15.50
N TYR A 121 5.66 -12.83 15.07
CA TYR A 121 6.72 -11.83 15.12
C TYR A 121 6.93 -11.29 16.55
N ASN A 122 5.83 -10.94 17.23
CA ASN A 122 5.90 -10.33 18.57
C ASN A 122 6.13 -11.32 19.72
N GLU A 123 5.83 -12.61 19.53
CA GLU A 123 6.15 -13.68 20.49
C GLU A 123 7.54 -14.29 20.26
N SER A 124 8.30 -13.78 19.28
CA SER A 124 9.67 -14.25 19.08
C SER A 124 10.56 -13.84 20.27
N PRO A 125 11.38 -14.76 20.82
CA PRO A 125 12.15 -14.53 22.04
C PRO A 125 13.16 -13.38 21.93
N ILE A 126 13.60 -13.04 20.71
CA ILE A 126 14.55 -11.96 20.42
C ILE A 126 13.94 -10.57 20.71
N LEU A 127 12.64 -10.37 20.45
CA LEU A 127 11.95 -9.09 20.68
C LEU A 127 11.43 -8.94 22.12
N MET A 128 11.14 -10.04 22.82
CA MET A 128 10.82 -10.00 24.25
C MET A 128 11.99 -9.45 25.08
N ILE A 129 13.23 -9.77 24.70
CA ILE A 129 14.44 -9.27 25.37
C ILE A 129 14.60 -7.75 25.14
N HIS A 130 14.45 -7.27 23.91
CA HIS A 130 14.55 -5.84 23.60
C HIS A 130 13.48 -4.99 24.28
N LYS A 131 12.24 -5.48 24.40
CA LYS A 131 11.17 -4.78 25.11
C LYS A 131 11.41 -4.70 26.61
N LYS A 132 12.10 -5.70 27.19
CA LYS A 132 12.45 -5.76 28.62
C LYS A 132 13.65 -4.87 28.97
N ILE A 133 14.56 -4.62 28.03
CA ILE A 133 15.74 -3.76 28.23
C ILE A 133 15.39 -2.26 28.03
N GLY A 134 14.45 -1.94 27.12
CA GLY A 134 14.02 -0.55 26.88
C GLY A 134 13.02 0.03 27.89
N SER A 135 12.63 -0.74 28.91
CA SER A 135 11.73 -0.29 29.99
C SER A 135 12.40 -0.27 31.37
N ALA A 136 13.74 -0.31 31.41
CA ALA A 136 14.55 -0.21 32.61
C ALA A 136 15.14 1.20 32.74
#